data_AF-A0A9X5XA97-F1
#
_entry.id   AF-A0A9X5XA97-F1
#
_cell.length_a   1.000
_cell.length_b   1.000
_cell.length_c   1.000
_cell.angle_alpha   90.00
_cell.angle_beta   90.00
_cell.angle_gamma   90.00
#
_symmetry.space_group_name_H-M   'P 1'
#
loop_
_entity.id
_entity.type
_entity.pdbx_description
1 polymer ?
#
loop_
_entity_poly.entity_id
_entity_poly.type
_entity_poly.pdbx_seq_one_letter_code
_entity_poly.pdbx_strand_id
1 'polypeptide(L)' 'VERYGCSSLLVGTRLRAKGTTFEASSRLDPDTYAAHGGAFPLTVEGAGVIGTVVVSGLPQLEDHAMVIKALHQFLGR' A
#
# COMPACT_ATOMS: atom_id res chain seq x y z
N VAL A 1 1.15 1.98 5.40
CA VAL A 1 2.38 2.01 4.57
C VAL A 1 3.56 2.48 5.38
N GLU A 2 3.50 3.67 5.99
CA GLU A 2 4.55 4.22 6.88
C GLU A 2 5.09 3.18 7.89
N ARG A 3 4.20 2.52 8.64
CA ARG A 3 4.56 1.46 9.60
C ARG A 3 5.23 0.22 9.00
N TYR A 4 4.93 -0.14 7.75
CA TYR A 4 5.33 -1.42 7.13
C TYR A 4 6.37 -1.28 6.03
N GLY A 5 6.72 -0.06 5.60
CA GLY A 5 7.71 0.21 4.54
C GLY A 5 7.38 -0.39 3.17
N CYS A 6 6.14 -0.83 2.94
CA CYS A 6 5.71 -1.44 1.69
C CYS A 6 4.24 -1.11 1.36
N SER A 7 3.82 -1.44 0.14
CA SER A 7 2.46 -1.15 -0.33
C SER A 7 1.40 -1.81 0.55
N SER A 8 0.26 -1.13 0.73
CA SER A 8 -0.86 -1.67 1.51
C SER A 8 -1.38 -2.98 0.91
N LEU A 9 -1.35 -3.11 -0.43
CA LEU A 9 -1.71 -4.34 -1.13
C LEU A 9 -0.80 -5.52 -0.73
N LEU A 10 0.51 -5.29 -0.63
CA LEU A 10 1.46 -6.35 -0.25
C LEU A 10 1.20 -6.85 1.17
N VAL A 11 0.95 -5.93 2.11
CA VAL A 11 0.63 -6.28 3.51
C VAL A 11 -0.63 -7.13 3.57
N GLY A 12 -1.71 -6.68 2.92
CA GLY A 12 -2.98 -7.42 2.90
C GLY A 12 -2.84 -8.80 2.24
N THR A 13 -2.14 -8.90 1.11
CA THR A 13 -1.93 -10.16 0.40
C THR A 13 -1.06 -11.15 1.20
N ARG A 14 -0.03 -10.68 1.91
CA ARG A 14 0.79 -11.54 2.79
C ARG A 14 -0.02 -12.16 3.92
N LEU A 15 -1.00 -11.44 4.47
CA LEU A 15 -1.86 -11.96 5.52
C LEU A 15 -2.91 -12.92 4.96
N ARG A 16 -3.52 -12.59 3.82
CA ARG A 16 -4.42 -13.52 3.11
C ARG A 16 -3.74 -14.83 2.75
N ALA A 17 -2.49 -14.78 2.29
CA ALA A 17 -1.69 -15.97 2.00
C ALA A 17 -1.42 -16.83 3.25
N LYS A 18 -1.47 -16.25 4.45
CA LYS A 18 -1.37 -16.94 5.74
C LYS A 18 -2.73 -17.39 6.29
N GLY A 19 -3.81 -17.25 5.51
CA GLY A 19 -5.16 -17.63 5.93
C GLY A 19 -5.78 -16.68 6.95
N THR A 20 -5.33 -15.43 7.02
CA THR A 20 -5.84 -14.43 7.96
C THR A 20 -6.08 -13.08 7.27
N THR A 21 -6.63 -12.10 8.00
CA THR A 21 -6.84 -10.73 7.53
C THR A 21 -5.97 -9.74 8.28
N PHE A 22 -5.91 -8.51 7.79
CA PHE A 22 -5.17 -7.45 8.47
C PHE A 22 -5.83 -7.08 9.80
N GLU A 23 -7.15 -7.00 9.81
CA GLU A 23 -7.98 -6.66 10.95
C GLU A 23 -7.82 -7.72 12.06
N ALA A 24 -7.78 -9.01 11.68
CA ALA A 24 -7.64 -10.11 12.64
C ALA A 24 -6.21 -10.24 13.22
N SER A 25 -5.18 -9.89 12.44
CA SER A 25 -3.77 -10.17 12.81
C SER A 25 -2.96 -8.95 13.25
N SER A 26 -3.32 -7.74 12.85
CA SER A 26 -2.49 -6.55 13.06
C SER A 26 -2.49 -6.06 14.51
N ARG A 27 -3.57 -6.34 15.27
CA ARG A 27 -3.85 -5.74 16.60
C ARG A 27 -3.91 -4.21 16.56
N LEU A 28 -4.13 -3.64 15.38
CA LEU A 28 -4.29 -2.21 15.17
C LEU A 28 -5.78 -1.89 15.08
N ASP A 29 -6.12 -0.65 15.43
CA ASP A 29 -7.46 -0.12 15.26
C ASP A 29 -7.84 -0.11 13.75
N PRO A 30 -8.87 -0.85 13.32
CA PRO A 30 -9.28 -0.93 11.92
C PRO A 30 -9.82 0.40 11.37
N ASP A 31 -10.30 1.31 12.23
CA ASP A 31 -10.76 2.63 11.80
C ASP A 31 -9.59 3.56 11.47
N THR A 32 -8.41 3.26 12.02
CA THR A 32 -7.18 4.03 11.79
C THR A 32 -6.27 3.36 10.75
N TYR A 33 -6.26 2.02 10.67
CA TYR A 33 -5.33 1.26 9.83
C TYR A 33 -6.04 0.29 8.91
N ALA A 34 -5.66 0.34 7.63
CA ALA A 34 -6.11 -0.61 6.63
C ALA A 34 -4.95 -1.15 5.77
N ALA A 35 -5.10 -2.39 5.30
CA ALA A 35 -4.19 -3.01 4.33
C ALA A 35 -4.91 -3.35 3.00
N HIS A 36 -5.75 -2.42 2.54
CA HIS A 36 -6.38 -2.45 1.23
C HIS A 36 -5.46 -1.79 0.20
N GLY A 37 -5.35 -2.37 -0.99
CA GLY A 37 -4.57 -1.80 -2.09
C GLY A 37 -4.99 -0.36 -2.41
N GLY A 38 -4.00 0.48 -2.71
CA GLY A 38 -4.21 1.91 -2.96
C GLY A 38 -3.12 2.81 -2.36
N ALA A 39 -2.32 2.33 -1.41
CA ALA A 39 -1.23 3.10 -0.83
C ALA A 39 0.15 2.49 -1.18
N PHE A 40 1.11 3.35 -1.57
CA PHE A 40 2.45 2.94 -2.00
C PHE A 40 3.54 3.91 -1.49
N PRO A 41 4.68 3.40 -0.96
CA PRO A 41 5.74 4.26 -0.44
C PRO A 41 6.50 4.97 -1.58
N LEU A 42 6.84 6.24 -1.37
CA LEU A 42 7.68 7.02 -2.29
C LEU A 42 9.12 6.99 -1.78
N THR A 43 10.00 6.35 -2.56
CA THR A 43 11.43 6.23 -2.23
C THR A 43 12.23 7.12 -3.17
N VAL A 44 13.12 7.93 -2.60
CA VAL A 44 14.08 8.76 -3.33
C VAL A 44 15.49 8.27 -3.05
N GLU A 45 16.29 8.15 -4.10
CA GLU A 45 17.69 7.74 -4.01
C GLU A 45 18.47 8.68 -3.07
N GLY A 46 19.22 8.10 -2.13
CA GLY A 46 19.97 8.85 -1.11
C GLY A 46 19.14 9.41 0.06
N ALA A 47 17.81 9.51 -0.07
CA ALA A 47 16.94 10.03 1.01
C ALA A 47 16.08 8.94 1.68
N GLY A 48 15.89 7.78 1.04
CA GLY A 48 15.02 6.72 1.54
C GLY A 48 13.54 7.01 1.27
N VAL A 49 12.65 6.51 2.13
CA VAL A 49 11.19 6.72 1.99
C VAL A 49 10.85 8.11 2.49
N ILE A 50 10.32 8.96 1.61
CA ILE A 50 10.00 10.36 1.91
C ILE A 50 8.49 10.61 2.09
N GLY A 51 7.66 9.62 1.80
CA GLY A 51 6.22 9.77 1.88
C GLY A 51 5.46 8.57 1.33
N THR A 52 4.16 8.74 1.15
CA THR A 52 3.25 7.72 0.60
C THR A 52 2.26 8.42 -0.33
N VAL A 53 2.02 7.81 -1.50
CA VAL A 53 0.90 8.18 -2.36
C VAL A 53 -0.26 7.24 -2.08
N VAL A 54 -1.48 7.79 -2.05
CA VAL A 54 -2.72 7.05 -1.76
C VAL A 54 -3.78 7.37 -2.80
N VAL A 55 -4.41 6.31 -3.33
CA VAL A 55 -5.64 6.33 -4.10
C VAL A 55 -6.66 5.47 -3.34
N SER A 56 -7.92 5.92 -3.32
CA SER A 56 -9.01 5.18 -2.71
C SER A 56 -10.31 5.45 -3.47
N GLY A 57 -11.12 4.41 -3.62
CA GLY A 57 -12.49 4.51 -4.15
C GLY A 57 -12.79 3.48 -5.24
N LEU A 58 -11.77 2.78 -5.76
CA LEU A 58 -11.93 1.69 -6.71
C LEU A 58 -11.79 0.32 -6.00
N PRO A 59 -12.01 -0.80 -6.71
CA PRO A 59 -11.58 -2.10 -6.22
C PRO A 59 -10.07 -2.08 -5.89
N GLN A 60 -9.67 -2.69 -4.78
CA GLN A 60 -8.31 -2.54 -4.21
C GLN A 60 -7.14 -2.80 -5.19
N LEU A 61 -7.34 -3.71 -6.16
CA LEU A 61 -6.34 -4.02 -7.18
C LEU A 61 -6.23 -2.90 -8.21
N GLU A 62 -7.33 -2.25 -8.52
CA GLU A 62 -7.41 -1.10 -9.42
C GLU A 62 -6.84 0.15 -8.77
N ASP A 63 -7.16 0.41 -7.49
CA ASP A 63 -6.54 1.50 -6.71
C ASP A 63 -5.00 1.35 -6.71
N HIS A 64 -4.50 0.13 -6.46
CA HIS A 64 -3.06 -0.14 -6.52
C HIS A 64 -2.51 0.03 -7.94
N ALA A 65 -3.17 -0.51 -8.95
CA ALA A 65 -2.73 -0.41 -10.35
C ALA A 65 -2.68 1.05 -10.83
N MET A 66 -3.63 1.88 -10.40
CA MET A 66 -3.65 3.30 -10.71
C MET A 66 -2.42 4.01 -10.15
N VAL A 67 -2.06 3.75 -8.89
CA VAL A 67 -0.84 4.29 -8.28
C VAL A 67 0.40 3.87 -9.07
N ILE A 68 0.55 2.58 -9.38
CA ILE A 68 1.71 2.08 -10.14
C ILE A 68 1.77 2.72 -11.53
N LYS A 69 0.65 2.81 -12.24
CA LYS A 69 0.57 3.46 -13.55
C LYS A 69 1.01 4.92 -13.49
N ALA A 70 0.54 5.68 -12.51
CA ALA A 70 0.92 7.08 -12.33
C ALA A 70 2.42 7.24 -12.03
N LEU A 71 2.98 6.36 -11.19
CA LEU A 71 4.42 6.37 -10.87
C LEU A 71 5.28 6.00 -12.08
N HIS A 72 4.89 4.99 -12.85
CA HIS A 72 5.57 4.63 -14.11
C HIS A 72 5.55 5.80 -15.10
N GLN A 73 4.38 6.42 -15.30
CA GLN A 73 4.26 7.59 -16.16
C GLN A 73 5.15 8.75 -15.69
N PHE A 74 5.17 9.05 -14.39
CA PHE A 74 6.02 10.10 -13.81
C PHE A 74 7.52 9.82 -14.00
N LEU A 75 7.92 8.56 -13.85
CA LEU A 75 9.32 8.11 -14.00
C LEU A 75 9.73 7.89 -15.47
N GLY A 76 8.81 8.03 -16.43
CA GLY A 76 9.07 7.76 -17.85
C GLY A 76 9.35 6.29 -18.15
N ARG A 77 8.69 5.37 -17.43
CA ARG A 77 8.82 3.91 -17.54
C ARG A 77 7.53 3.24 -17.96
#